data_AF-A0A4Y2U5S4-F1
#
_entry.id   AF-A0A4Y2U5S4-F1
#
_cell.length_a   1.000
_cell.length_b   1.000
_cell.length_c   1.000
_cell.angle_alpha   90.00
_cell.angle_beta   90.00
_cell.angle_gamma   90.00
#
_symmetry.space_group_name_H-M   'P 1'
#
loop_
_entity.id
_entity.type
_entity.pdbx_description
1 polymer ?
#
loop_
_entity_poly.entity_id
_entity_poly.type
_entity_poly.pdbx_seq_one_letter_code
_entity_poly.pdbx_strand_id
1 'polypeptide(L)'
;MATILALQEMALMKATALLYNDSQIQDKAECLYRKEVPDEWYDLIEAKVSTLRLPKVLHEKLIIVADDACQFLGFFFKTHTKLQRYRGYNCYCLNGIIMSRYLRTNPKGFFDEAKTAELIARDRRIDSLFRYLLVRDNGLDRNILEPPMNKRGYIDERFLRWAHSEGRIKWGYSPLMNWI
;
A
#
# COMPACT_ATOMS: atom_id res chain seq x y z
N MET A 1 19.19 -5.21 23.45
CA MET A 1 17.88 -4.51 23.26
C MET A 1 17.49 -4.36 21.80
N ALA A 2 18.36 -3.93 20.88
CA ALA A 2 18.02 -3.72 19.47
C ALA A 2 17.42 -4.95 18.75
N THR A 3 17.92 -6.15 19.04
CA THR A 3 17.45 -7.41 18.41
C THR A 3 16.02 -7.78 18.81
N ILE A 4 15.61 -7.48 20.05
CA ILE A 4 14.26 -7.81 20.54
C ILE A 4 13.22 -6.92 19.85
N LEU A 5 13.52 -5.62 19.69
CA LEU A 5 12.64 -4.69 18.99
C LEU A 5 12.47 -5.07 17.52
N ALA A 6 13.55 -5.46 16.84
CA ALA A 6 13.49 -5.91 15.45
C ALA A 6 12.67 -7.20 15.28
N LEU A 7 12.77 -8.14 16.22
CA LEU A 7 11.97 -9.37 16.20
C LEU A 7 10.48 -9.10 16.44
N GLN A 8 10.16 -8.19 17.37
CA GLN A 8 8.78 -7.77 17.61
C GLN A 8 8.18 -7.09 16.39
N GLU A 9 8.92 -6.18 15.74
CA GLU A 9 8.46 -5.53 14.51
C GLU A 9 8.22 -6.56 13.40
N MET A 10 9.15 -7.49 13.19
CA MET A 10 8.99 -8.54 12.18
C MET A 10 7.79 -9.45 12.46
N ALA A 11 7.56 -9.81 13.72
CA ALA A 11 6.39 -10.59 14.13
C ALA A 11 5.09 -9.82 13.86
N LEU A 12 5.07 -8.52 14.17
CA LEU A 12 3.94 -7.63 13.91
C LEU A 12 3.62 -7.57 12.42
N MET A 13 4.61 -7.31 11.56
CA MET A 13 4.42 -7.23 10.10
C MET A 13 3.94 -8.57 9.51
N LYS A 14 4.43 -9.70 10.04
CA LYS A 14 3.96 -11.03 9.64
C LYS A 14 2.51 -11.25 10.05
N ALA A 15 2.16 -10.94 11.30
CA ALA A 15 0.80 -11.06 11.79
C ALA A 15 -0.17 -10.19 10.98
N THR A 16 0.19 -8.94 10.70
CA THR A 16 -0.57 -8.03 9.84
C THR A 16 -0.78 -8.59 8.43
N ALA A 17 0.27 -9.12 7.79
CA ALA A 17 0.13 -9.72 6.47
C ALA A 17 -0.75 -10.97 6.49
N LEU A 18 -0.72 -11.75 7.58
CA LEU A 18 -1.61 -12.90 7.75
C LEU A 18 -3.07 -12.47 7.98
N LEU A 19 -3.31 -11.40 8.75
CA LEU A 19 -4.63 -10.81 8.93
C LEU A 19 -5.21 -10.36 7.59
N TYR A 20 -4.41 -9.69 6.74
CA TYR A 20 -4.88 -9.29 5.41
C TYR A 20 -5.30 -10.46 4.52
N ASN A 21 -4.70 -11.65 4.69
CA ASN A 21 -5.09 -12.85 3.94
C ASN A 21 -6.41 -13.47 4.43
N ASP A 22 -7.00 -12.98 5.52
CA ASP A 22 -8.38 -13.32 5.88
C ASP A 22 -9.33 -12.71 4.84
N SER A 23 -10.20 -13.53 4.26
CA SER A 23 -11.05 -13.10 3.13
C SER A 23 -11.97 -11.94 3.50
N GLN A 24 -12.47 -11.86 4.74
CA GLN A 24 -13.34 -10.76 5.16
C GLN A 24 -12.56 -9.45 5.26
N ILE A 25 -11.33 -9.51 5.77
CA ILE A 25 -10.44 -8.34 5.81
C ILE A 25 -10.09 -7.92 4.39
N GLN A 26 -9.73 -8.86 3.52
CA GLN A 26 -9.38 -8.57 2.13
C GLN A 26 -10.54 -7.90 1.37
N ASP A 27 -11.72 -8.53 1.40
CA ASP A 27 -12.91 -8.04 0.69
C ASP A 27 -13.28 -6.63 1.16
N LYS A 28 -13.27 -6.40 2.48
CA LYS A 28 -13.60 -5.09 3.05
C LYS A 28 -12.53 -4.07 2.72
N ALA A 29 -11.25 -4.39 2.90
CA ALA A 29 -10.12 -3.51 2.63
C ALA A 29 -10.07 -3.05 1.16
N GLU A 30 -10.33 -3.95 0.22
CA GLU A 30 -10.43 -3.59 -1.20
C GLU A 30 -11.68 -2.75 -1.50
N CYS A 31 -12.76 -2.88 -0.73
CA CYS A 31 -13.95 -2.03 -0.90
C CYS A 31 -13.79 -0.62 -0.30
N LEU A 32 -12.89 -0.42 0.67
CA LEU A 32 -12.69 0.88 1.31
C LEU A 32 -12.31 1.97 0.30
N TYR A 33 -12.88 3.15 0.50
CA TYR A 33 -12.43 4.40 -0.08
C TYR A 33 -11.56 5.12 0.95
N ARG A 34 -10.42 5.69 0.54
CA ARG A 34 -9.40 6.32 1.42
C ARG A 34 -9.92 7.45 2.34
N LYS A 35 -11.20 7.83 2.25
CA LYS A 35 -11.81 8.93 3.00
C LYS A 35 -12.98 8.50 3.91
N GLU A 36 -13.43 7.25 3.81
CA GLU A 36 -14.54 6.72 4.61
C GLU A 36 -14.13 5.34 5.11
N VAL A 37 -13.64 5.31 6.36
CA VAL A 37 -13.43 4.07 7.10
C VAL A 37 -14.69 3.86 7.93
N PRO A 38 -15.54 2.87 7.60
CA PRO A 38 -16.72 2.57 8.40
C PRO A 38 -16.31 2.10 9.80
N ASP A 39 -17.08 2.43 10.83
CA ASP A 39 -16.82 1.98 12.22
C ASP A 39 -16.63 0.45 12.29
N GLU A 40 -17.39 -0.29 11.49
CA GLU A 40 -17.31 -1.74 11.38
C GLU A 40 -15.96 -2.30 10.85
N TRP A 41 -15.07 -1.46 10.31
CA TRP A 41 -13.74 -1.90 9.90
C TRP A 41 -12.83 -2.11 11.11
N TYR A 42 -12.85 -1.17 12.06
CA TYR A 42 -12.08 -1.28 13.29
C TYR A 42 -12.55 -2.50 14.11
N ASP A 43 -13.87 -2.66 14.26
CA ASP A 43 -14.47 -3.81 14.95
C ASP A 43 -14.05 -5.14 14.33
N LEU A 44 -13.96 -5.20 13.00
CA LEU A 44 -13.50 -6.40 12.30
C LEU A 44 -12.03 -6.71 12.62
N ILE A 45 -11.15 -5.71 12.57
CA ILE A 45 -9.73 -5.89 12.91
C ILE A 45 -9.58 -6.30 14.38
N GLU A 46 -10.25 -5.62 15.30
CA GLU A 46 -10.23 -5.92 16.73
C GLU A 46 -10.71 -7.35 17.01
N ALA A 47 -11.83 -7.75 16.41
CA ALA A 47 -12.37 -9.10 16.55
C ALA A 47 -11.36 -10.16 16.08
N LYS A 48 -10.69 -9.93 14.94
CA LYS A 48 -9.69 -10.86 14.39
C LYS A 48 -8.44 -10.91 15.26
N VAL A 49 -7.91 -9.77 15.68
CA VAL A 49 -6.74 -9.70 16.58
C VAL A 49 -7.03 -10.35 17.93
N SER A 50 -8.24 -10.20 18.46
CA SER A 50 -8.64 -10.80 19.75
C SER A 50 -8.53 -12.32 19.76
N THR A 51 -8.68 -12.98 18.62
CA THR A 51 -8.52 -14.44 18.52
C THR A 51 -7.08 -14.91 18.77
N LEU A 52 -6.09 -14.03 18.62
CA LEU A 52 -4.66 -14.35 18.76
C LEU A 52 -4.19 -14.45 20.22
N ARG A 53 -5.04 -14.09 21.20
CA ARG A 53 -4.75 -14.17 22.65
C ARG A 53 -3.41 -13.55 23.06
N LEU A 54 -3.06 -12.42 22.44
CA LEU A 54 -1.81 -11.72 22.67
C LEU A 54 -1.82 -10.97 24.02
N PRO A 55 -0.65 -10.76 24.64
CA PRO A 55 -0.52 -9.80 25.74
C PRO A 55 -1.06 -8.42 25.33
N LYS A 56 -1.73 -7.73 26.27
CA LYS A 56 -2.44 -6.45 26.02
C LYS A 56 -1.63 -5.45 25.18
N VAL A 57 -0.36 -5.24 25.52
CA VAL A 57 0.52 -4.30 24.82
C VAL A 57 0.74 -4.69 23.34
N LEU A 58 0.91 -5.98 23.05
CA LEU A 58 1.07 -6.47 21.68
C LEU A 58 -0.25 -6.48 20.92
N HIS A 59 -1.34 -6.76 21.62
CA HIS A 59 -2.69 -6.72 21.07
C HIS A 59 -3.03 -5.30 20.57
N GLU A 60 -2.93 -4.29 21.43
CA GLU A 60 -3.23 -2.89 21.08
C GLU A 60 -2.35 -2.41 19.93
N LYS A 61 -1.06 -2.75 19.97
CA LYS A 61 -0.12 -2.38 18.90
C LYS A 61 -0.45 -3.06 17.57
N LEU A 62 -0.87 -4.33 17.60
CA LEU A 62 -1.26 -5.05 16.39
C LEU A 62 -2.55 -4.49 15.79
N ILE A 63 -3.54 -4.11 16.59
CA ILE A 63 -4.76 -3.45 16.07
C ILE A 63 -4.38 -2.20 15.30
N ILE A 64 -3.64 -1.28 15.93
CA ILE A 64 -3.28 0.01 15.31
C ILE A 64 -2.51 -0.20 14.00
N VAL A 65 -1.52 -1.10 14.00
CA VAL A 65 -0.72 -1.34 12.81
C VAL A 65 -1.49 -2.12 11.73
N ALA A 66 -2.31 -3.10 12.12
CA ALA A 66 -3.09 -3.89 11.18
C ALA A 66 -4.20 -3.08 10.53
N ASP A 67 -4.81 -2.15 11.26
CA ASP A 67 -5.78 -1.20 10.74
C ASP A 67 -5.21 -0.45 9.52
N ASP A 68 -4.19 0.37 9.74
CA ASP A 68 -3.57 1.17 8.67
C ASP A 68 -2.98 0.30 7.54
N ALA A 69 -2.27 -0.77 7.90
CA ALA A 69 -1.56 -1.58 6.92
C ALA A 69 -2.53 -2.42 6.07
N CYS A 70 -3.60 -2.97 6.63
CA CYS A 70 -4.57 -3.74 5.84
C CYS A 70 -5.36 -2.81 4.90
N GLN A 71 -5.69 -1.58 5.34
CA GLN A 71 -6.25 -0.56 4.44
C GLN A 71 -5.30 -0.25 3.27
N PHE A 72 -4.00 -0.04 3.56
CA PHE A 72 -2.98 0.17 2.54
C PHE A 72 -2.88 -1.01 1.57
N LEU A 73 -2.87 -2.24 2.07
CA LEU A 73 -2.81 -3.44 1.24
C LEU A 73 -4.05 -3.57 0.36
N GLY A 74 -5.25 -3.33 0.88
CA GLY A 74 -6.48 -3.29 0.09
C GLY A 74 -6.41 -2.25 -1.03
N PHE A 75 -5.95 -1.03 -0.72
CA PHE A 75 -5.70 0.01 -1.72
C PHE A 75 -4.68 -0.45 -2.78
N PHE A 76 -3.59 -1.07 -2.34
CA PHE A 76 -2.50 -1.54 -3.18
C PHE A 76 -2.97 -2.60 -4.19
N PHE A 77 -3.61 -3.67 -3.72
CA PHE A 77 -4.10 -4.75 -4.58
C PHE A 77 -5.24 -4.29 -5.49
N LYS A 78 -6.17 -3.46 -5.01
CA LYS A 78 -7.21 -2.84 -5.84
C LYS A 78 -6.62 -2.00 -6.96
N THR A 79 -5.62 -1.16 -6.66
CA THR A 79 -4.96 -0.32 -7.68
C THR A 79 -4.28 -1.17 -8.74
N HIS A 80 -3.59 -2.23 -8.32
CA HIS A 80 -2.96 -3.17 -9.23
C HIS A 80 -3.98 -3.85 -10.16
N THR A 81 -5.09 -4.34 -9.61
CA THR A 81 -6.17 -4.97 -10.38
C THR A 81 -6.81 -4.00 -11.38
N LYS A 82 -7.04 -2.74 -10.98
CA LYS A 82 -7.56 -1.71 -11.89
C LYS A 82 -6.57 -1.40 -13.02
N LEU A 83 -5.27 -1.36 -12.70
CA LEU A 83 -4.22 -1.13 -13.70
C LEU A 83 -4.18 -2.26 -14.74
N GLN A 84 -4.28 -3.52 -14.31
CA GLN A 84 -4.36 -4.66 -15.22
C GLN A 84 -5.56 -4.53 -16.18
N ARG A 85 -6.74 -4.18 -15.65
CA ARG A 85 -7.94 -3.93 -16.45
C ARG A 85 -7.74 -2.82 -17.46
N TYR A 86 -7.13 -1.70 -17.05
CA TYR A 86 -6.80 -0.59 -17.94
C TYR A 86 -5.87 -1.02 -19.09
N ARG A 87 -4.84 -1.83 -18.80
CA ARG A 87 -3.87 -2.28 -19.80
C ARG A 87 -4.35 -3.44 -20.66
N GLY A 88 -5.48 -4.08 -20.31
CA GLY A 88 -6.03 -5.22 -21.03
C GLY A 88 -5.19 -6.50 -20.96
N TYR A 89 -4.36 -6.67 -19.92
CA TYR A 89 -3.62 -7.92 -19.69
C TYR A 89 -3.48 -8.26 -18.21
N ASN A 90 -3.25 -9.55 -17.94
CA ASN A 90 -3.02 -10.08 -16.60
C ASN A 90 -1.54 -9.95 -16.19
N CYS A 91 -1.23 -9.15 -15.16
CA CYS A 91 0.11 -9.10 -14.55
C CYS A 91 0.22 -10.08 -13.38
N TYR A 92 1.17 -11.00 -13.40
CA TYR A 92 1.43 -11.90 -12.26
C TYR A 92 2.57 -11.40 -11.37
N CYS A 93 2.93 -10.13 -11.47
CA CYS A 93 4.05 -9.51 -10.77
C CYS A 93 3.92 -9.51 -9.23
N LEU A 94 2.71 -9.67 -8.70
CA LEU A 94 2.46 -9.81 -7.26
C LEU A 94 2.45 -11.28 -6.80
N ASN A 95 2.49 -12.25 -7.71
CA ASN A 95 2.51 -13.66 -7.34
C ASN A 95 3.81 -14.01 -6.61
N GLY A 96 3.68 -14.61 -5.43
CA GLY A 96 4.84 -14.99 -4.60
C GLY A 96 5.53 -13.81 -3.89
N ILE A 97 4.98 -12.60 -3.96
CA ILE A 97 5.44 -11.47 -3.16
C ILE A 97 4.97 -11.65 -1.71
N ILE A 98 5.94 -11.73 -0.79
CA ILE A 98 5.66 -11.81 0.65
C ILE A 98 5.52 -10.38 1.19
N MET A 99 4.28 -9.91 1.33
CA MET A 99 4.00 -8.51 1.69
C MET A 99 4.63 -8.06 3.01
N SER A 100 4.73 -8.95 4.00
CA SER A 100 5.37 -8.65 5.28
C SER A 100 6.84 -8.21 5.15
N ARG A 101 7.50 -8.48 4.02
CA ARG A 101 8.88 -8.03 3.75
C ARG A 101 8.96 -6.54 3.44
N TYR A 102 7.88 -5.92 2.99
CA TYR A 102 7.83 -4.50 2.64
C TYR A 102 7.21 -3.64 3.72
N LEU A 103 6.26 -4.18 4.49
CA LEU A 103 5.61 -3.42 5.57
C LEU A 103 6.67 -2.93 6.56
N ARG A 104 6.61 -1.64 6.90
CA ARG A 104 7.51 -1.00 7.86
C ARG A 104 6.73 -0.21 8.89
N THR A 105 7.34 -0.04 10.05
CA THR A 105 6.90 0.95 11.02
C THR A 105 7.83 2.15 11.07
N ASN A 106 7.30 3.28 11.52
CA ASN A 106 8.09 4.46 11.85
C ASN A 106 8.74 4.27 13.25
N PRO A 107 9.65 5.18 13.70
CA PRO A 107 10.30 5.05 15.01
C PRO A 107 9.35 5.03 16.22
N LYS A 108 8.10 5.48 16.06
CA LYS A 108 7.05 5.41 17.09
C LYS A 108 6.28 4.09 17.07
N GLY A 109 6.54 3.22 16.09
CA GLY A 109 5.93 1.90 15.95
C GLY A 109 4.58 1.89 15.22
N PHE A 110 4.19 2.99 14.56
CA PHE A 110 3.02 3.03 13.68
C PHE A 110 3.39 2.61 12.26
N PHE A 111 2.41 2.17 11.47
CA PHE A 111 2.63 1.84 10.07
C PHE A 111 3.21 3.03 9.29
N ASP A 112 4.21 2.76 8.46
CA ASP A 112 4.88 3.76 7.62
C ASP A 112 4.55 3.48 6.16
N GLU A 113 3.46 4.10 5.69
CA GLU A 113 2.97 3.96 4.33
C GLU A 113 4.02 4.39 3.30
N ALA A 114 4.67 5.53 3.51
CA ALA A 114 5.65 6.09 2.58
C ALA A 114 6.87 5.17 2.43
N LYS A 115 7.43 4.68 3.54
CA LYS A 115 8.57 3.76 3.52
C LYS A 115 8.20 2.39 2.96
N THR A 116 6.99 1.92 3.23
CA THR A 116 6.45 0.68 2.64
C THR A 116 6.33 0.83 1.13
N ALA A 117 5.72 1.91 0.64
CA ALA A 117 5.58 2.20 -0.78
C ALA A 117 6.94 2.38 -1.48
N GLU A 118 7.92 3.01 -0.83
CA GLU A 118 9.30 3.13 -1.32
C GLU A 118 9.95 1.76 -1.53
N LEU A 119 9.85 0.86 -0.55
CA LEU A 119 10.44 -0.49 -0.65
C LEU A 119 9.82 -1.30 -1.78
N ILE A 120 8.51 -1.17 -1.97
CA ILE A 120 7.78 -1.81 -3.07
C ILE A 120 8.21 -1.20 -4.41
N ALA A 121 8.32 0.13 -4.52
CA ALA A 121 8.74 0.82 -5.73
C ALA A 121 10.18 0.48 -6.17
N ARG A 122 11.02 0.01 -5.25
CA ARG A 122 12.37 -0.49 -5.55
C ARG A 122 12.40 -1.92 -6.07
N ASP A 123 11.34 -2.71 -5.90
CA ASP A 123 11.34 -4.10 -6.32
C ASP A 123 11.05 -4.25 -7.82
N ARG A 124 12.10 -4.56 -8.60
CA ARG A 124 12.02 -4.70 -10.06
C ARG A 124 11.08 -5.81 -10.55
N ARG A 125 10.66 -6.73 -9.69
CA ARG A 125 9.68 -7.77 -10.04
C ARG A 125 8.27 -7.18 -10.20
N ILE A 126 8.03 -6.02 -9.61
CA ILE A 126 6.75 -5.32 -9.65
C ILE A 126 6.66 -4.50 -10.94
N ASP A 127 5.47 -4.53 -11.58
CA ASP A 127 5.20 -3.82 -12.84
C ASP A 127 5.65 -2.35 -12.77
N SER A 128 6.38 -1.91 -13.79
CA SER A 128 6.98 -0.57 -13.84
C SER A 128 5.96 0.55 -13.73
N LEU A 129 4.79 0.39 -14.38
CA LEU A 129 3.74 1.40 -14.35
C LEU A 129 3.05 1.44 -12.98
N PHE A 130 2.90 0.29 -12.34
CA PHE A 130 2.42 0.23 -10.98
C PHE A 130 3.39 0.87 -9.98
N ARG A 131 4.70 0.59 -10.11
CA ARG A 131 5.74 1.26 -9.30
C ARG A 131 5.72 2.77 -9.48
N TYR A 132 5.53 3.23 -10.72
CA TYR A 132 5.38 4.66 -11.01
C TYR A 132 4.17 5.26 -10.27
N LEU A 133 3.00 4.60 -10.30
CA LEU A 133 1.81 5.06 -9.56
C LEU A 133 2.08 5.18 -8.07
N LEU A 134 2.69 4.16 -7.46
CA LEU A 134 2.99 4.18 -6.02
C LEU A 134 3.88 5.35 -5.64
N VAL A 135 4.92 5.65 -6.43
CA VAL A 135 5.80 6.81 -6.21
C VAL A 135 5.03 8.12 -6.32
N ARG A 136 4.10 8.23 -7.28
CA ARG A 136 3.28 9.43 -7.47
C ARG A 136 2.27 9.63 -6.34
N ASP A 137 1.51 8.60 -5.99
CA ASP A 137 0.43 8.66 -5.02
C ASP A 137 0.94 8.93 -3.60
N ASN A 138 2.18 8.54 -3.32
CA ASN A 138 2.84 8.72 -2.02
C ASN A 138 3.85 9.88 -1.98
N GLY A 139 3.94 10.68 -3.04
CA GLY A 139 4.86 11.83 -3.09
C GLY A 139 6.33 11.48 -2.89
N LEU A 140 6.74 10.27 -3.31
CA LEU A 140 8.10 9.77 -3.09
C LEU A 140 9.10 10.38 -4.09
N ASP A 141 10.39 10.30 -3.76
CA ASP A 141 11.47 10.76 -4.64
C ASP A 141 11.47 9.97 -5.96
N ARG A 142 11.45 10.70 -7.08
CA ARG A 142 11.48 10.11 -8.43
C ARG A 142 12.81 9.46 -8.75
N ASN A 143 13.89 9.75 -8.00
CA ASN A 143 15.18 9.10 -8.15
C ASN A 143 15.13 7.59 -7.83
N ILE A 144 14.09 7.12 -7.14
CA ILE A 144 13.86 5.69 -6.89
C ILE A 144 13.47 4.95 -8.18
N LEU A 145 12.94 5.64 -9.19
CA LEU A 145 12.51 5.06 -10.45
C LEU A 145 13.64 5.03 -11.48
N GLU A 146 13.74 3.91 -12.21
CA GLU A 146 14.64 3.77 -13.35
C GLU A 146 14.15 4.53 -14.58
N PRO A 147 15.05 5.06 -15.44
CA PRO A 147 14.65 5.54 -16.75
C PRO A 147 13.97 4.42 -17.57
N PRO A 148 12.93 4.72 -18.35
CA PRO A 148 12.36 6.05 -18.59
C PRO A 148 11.28 6.49 -17.56
N MET A 149 10.98 5.71 -16.51
CA MET A 149 9.89 6.01 -15.57
C MET A 149 10.08 7.34 -14.81
N ASN A 150 11.31 7.74 -14.55
CA ASN A 150 11.61 9.03 -13.92
C ASN A 150 11.58 10.23 -14.91
N LYS A 151 11.44 9.97 -16.23
CA LYS A 151 11.35 11.02 -17.24
C LYS A 151 9.97 11.66 -17.25
N ARG A 152 9.93 12.97 -17.49
CA ARG A 152 8.68 13.70 -17.69
C ARG A 152 8.00 13.18 -18.96
N GLY A 153 6.70 12.89 -18.90
CA GLY A 153 5.93 12.36 -20.04
C GLY A 153 6.05 10.86 -20.30
N TYR A 154 6.61 10.08 -19.36
CA TYR A 154 6.68 8.60 -19.47
C TYR A 154 5.31 7.93 -19.71
N ILE A 155 4.25 8.53 -19.18
CA ILE A 155 2.87 8.06 -19.30
C ILE A 155 2.08 8.98 -20.22
N ASP A 156 1.19 8.39 -21.02
CA ASP A 156 0.32 9.14 -21.92
C ASP A 156 -0.83 9.84 -21.16
N GLU A 157 -1.50 10.79 -21.83
CA GLU A 157 -2.65 11.48 -21.24
C GLU A 157 -3.80 10.54 -20.89
N ARG A 158 -3.96 9.42 -21.61
CA ARG A 158 -5.03 8.45 -21.34
C ARG A 158 -4.81 7.79 -19.98
N PHE A 159 -3.57 7.42 -19.69
CA PHE A 159 -3.21 6.88 -18.40
C PHE A 159 -3.37 7.90 -17.28
N LEU A 160 -2.97 9.16 -17.49
CA LEU A 160 -3.17 10.23 -16.52
C LEU A 160 -4.65 10.50 -16.25
N ARG A 161 -5.48 10.51 -17.30
CA ARG A 161 -6.95 10.65 -17.17
C ARG A 161 -7.56 9.48 -16.41
N TRP A 162 -7.14 8.25 -16.70
CA TRP A 162 -7.57 7.06 -15.98
C TRP A 162 -7.16 7.12 -14.50
N ALA A 163 -5.89 7.41 -14.20
CA ALA A 163 -5.41 7.52 -12.83
C ALA A 163 -6.14 8.65 -12.07
N HIS A 164 -6.45 9.76 -12.74
CA HIS A 164 -7.27 10.83 -12.18
C HIS A 164 -8.71 10.37 -11.90
N SER A 165 -9.39 9.71 -12.84
CA SER A 165 -10.76 9.22 -12.61
C SER A 165 -10.84 8.21 -11.47
N GLU A 166 -9.74 7.52 -11.17
CA GLU A 166 -9.60 6.62 -10.03
C GLU A 166 -9.24 7.32 -8.71
N GLY A 167 -9.19 8.67 -8.71
CA GLY A 167 -8.83 9.49 -7.57
C GLY A 167 -7.38 9.32 -7.11
N ARG A 168 -6.50 8.82 -7.98
CA ARG A 168 -5.09 8.50 -7.66
C ARG A 168 -4.18 9.72 -7.78
N ILE A 169 -4.47 10.61 -8.73
CA ILE A 169 -3.72 11.86 -8.95
C ILE A 169 -4.67 13.03 -8.74
N LYS A 170 -4.31 14.06 -7.95
CA LYS A 170 -5.06 15.32 -7.87
C LYS A 170 -4.74 16.21 -9.09
N TRP A 171 -5.74 16.80 -9.76
CA TRP A 171 -5.49 17.92 -10.69
C TRP A 171 -4.78 19.05 -9.92
N GLY A 172 -3.62 19.48 -10.43
CA GLY A 172 -2.70 20.41 -9.78
C GLY A 172 -1.23 20.12 -10.08
N TYR A 173 -0.92 18.88 -10.48
CA TYR A 173 0.37 18.50 -11.07
C TYR A 173 0.20 18.15 -12.56
N SER A 174 -0.39 19.06 -13.33
CA SER A 174 -0.22 19.03 -14.79
C SER A 174 1.03 19.84 -15.14
N PRO A 175 2.08 19.25 -15.73
CA PRO A 175 3.19 20.04 -16.29
C PRO A 175 2.75 20.95 -17.46
N LEU A 176 1.50 20.80 -17.93
CA LEU A 176 0.95 21.56 -19.05
C LEU A 176 0.14 22.80 -18.61
N MET A 177 -0.03 23.07 -17.31
CA MET A 177 -0.84 24.22 -16.84
C MET A 177 -0.04 25.36 -16.18
N ASN A 178 1.29 25.32 -16.18
CA ASN A 178 2.12 26.45 -15.72
C ASN A 178 2.64 27.34 -16.87
N TRP A 179 1.92 27.37 -18.00
CA TRP A 179 2.22 28.29 -19.10
C TRP A 179 0.93 28.85 -19.71
N ILE A 180 0.39 29.87 -19.05
CA ILE A 180 -0.03 31.12 -19.68
C ILE A 180 0.62 32.24 -18.88
#